data_AF-A0A2G4FJN1-F1
#
_entry.id   AF-A0A2G4FJN1-F1
#
_cell.length_a   1.000
_cell.length_b   1.000
_cell.length_c   1.000
_cell.angle_alpha   90.00
_cell.angle_beta   90.00
_cell.angle_gamma   90.00
#
_symmetry.space_group_name_H-M   'P 1'
#
loop_
_entity.id
_entity.type
_entity.pdbx_description
1 polymer ?
#
loop_
_entity_poly.entity_id
_entity_poly.type
_entity_poly.pdbx_seq_one_letter_code
_entity_poly.pdbx_strand_id
1 'polypeptide(L)'
;GGYFKLNDFVSNSISEIDIKNQSCFQTKWLIENGLKWNFKLIKLTKNKFFAYFMNWITPTKKTFNGHNTSCFKEDLIAVNGFNEDMKYGGLDREIGERLFHNNIRSKQIRYSAICLHLNHNRNYATKDNWLKNNAIRQFNKQNKVIAIQNGLSKYLNNET
;
A
#
# COMPACT_ATOMS: atom_id res chain seq x y z
N GLY A 1 6.43 -1.55 -1.11
CA GLY A 1 7.04 -0.33 -1.66
C GLY A 1 6.71 0.90 -0.84
N GLY A 2 7.10 2.06 -1.35
CA GLY A 2 6.75 3.37 -0.85
C GLY A 2 5.84 4.10 -1.82
N TYR A 3 5.38 5.27 -1.38
CA TYR A 3 4.65 6.18 -2.25
C TYR A 3 4.94 7.64 -1.92
N PHE A 4 4.68 8.48 -2.91
CA PHE A 4 4.75 9.93 -2.82
C PHE A 4 3.45 10.53 -3.34
N LYS A 5 2.69 11.20 -2.47
CA LYS A 5 1.41 11.81 -2.81
C LYS A 5 1.62 13.19 -3.42
N LEU A 6 1.05 13.41 -4.59
CA LEU A 6 1.05 14.69 -5.27
C LEU A 6 -0.12 15.57 -4.77
N ASN A 7 -0.01 16.88 -5.01
CA ASN A 7 -1.13 17.81 -4.87
C ASN A 7 -1.98 17.80 -6.16
N ASP A 8 -3.16 18.41 -6.14
CA ASP A 8 -4.05 18.45 -7.31
C ASP A 8 -3.38 19.07 -8.53
N PHE A 9 -2.69 20.19 -8.35
CA PHE A 9 -2.06 20.92 -9.44
C PHE A 9 -1.07 20.05 -10.23
N VAL A 10 -0.10 19.44 -9.53
CA VAL A 10 0.92 18.57 -10.14
C VAL A 10 0.29 17.29 -10.69
N SER A 11 -0.74 16.75 -10.03
CA SER A 11 -1.43 15.54 -10.52
C SER A 11 -2.08 15.77 -11.88
N ASN A 12 -2.69 16.95 -12.05
CA ASN A 12 -3.38 17.33 -13.28
C ASN A 12 -2.44 17.86 -14.37
N SER A 13 -1.17 18.16 -14.05
CA SER A 13 -0.18 18.62 -15.03
C SER A 13 0.61 17.49 -15.70
N ILE A 14 0.55 16.27 -15.17
CA ILE A 14 1.28 15.11 -15.72
C ILE A 14 0.64 14.69 -17.05
N SER A 15 1.43 14.70 -18.11
CA SER A 15 1.04 14.21 -19.44
C SER A 15 1.56 12.78 -19.70
N GLU A 16 1.07 12.15 -20.77
CA GLU A 16 1.57 10.83 -21.20
C GLU A 16 3.06 10.89 -21.59
N ILE A 17 3.53 12.00 -22.17
CA ILE A 17 4.94 12.15 -22.52
C ILE A 17 5.81 12.24 -21.26
N ASP A 18 5.31 12.83 -20.18
CA ASP A 18 6.01 12.86 -18.89
C ASP A 18 6.14 11.47 -18.26
N ILE A 19 5.10 10.64 -18.41
CA ILE A 19 5.11 9.24 -17.94
C ILE A 19 6.14 8.43 -18.73
N LYS A 20 6.09 8.52 -20.07
CA LYS A 20 7.04 7.81 -20.96
C LYS A 20 8.49 8.19 -20.69
N ASN A 21 8.75 9.49 -20.50
CA ASN A 21 10.09 10.01 -20.21
C ASN A 21 10.49 9.88 -18.73
N GLN A 22 9.57 9.45 -17.87
CA GLN A 22 9.72 9.41 -16.41
C GLN A 22 10.13 10.75 -15.78
N SER A 23 9.80 11.88 -16.43
CA SER A 23 10.09 13.22 -15.93
C SER A 23 9.31 13.49 -14.65
N CYS A 24 8.07 13.01 -14.54
CA CYS A 24 7.22 13.17 -13.36
C CYS A 24 7.77 12.49 -12.08
N PHE A 25 8.76 11.60 -12.20
CA PHE A 25 9.48 11.00 -11.07
C PHE A 25 10.71 11.81 -10.62
N GLN A 26 11.06 12.87 -11.35
CA GLN A 26 12.19 13.74 -11.03
C GLN A 26 11.76 14.84 -10.07
N THR A 27 12.51 15.02 -8.99
CA THR A 27 12.24 16.06 -7.98
C THR A 27 12.25 17.46 -8.57
N LYS A 28 13.16 17.73 -9.52
CA LYS A 28 13.26 19.01 -10.24
C LYS A 28 11.97 19.31 -11.01
N TRP A 29 11.54 18.38 -11.88
CA TRP A 29 10.31 18.52 -12.66
C TRP A 29 9.10 18.77 -11.75
N LEU A 30 8.99 18.02 -10.65
CA LEU A 30 7.89 18.19 -9.70
C LEU A 30 7.85 19.59 -9.08
N ILE A 31 9.00 20.13 -8.68
CA ILE A 31 9.10 21.46 -8.08
C ILE A 31 8.77 22.56 -9.11
N GLU A 32 9.30 22.43 -10.33
CA GLU A 32 9.00 23.35 -11.45
C GLU A 32 7.51 23.34 -11.81
N ASN A 33 6.83 22.20 -11.65
CA ASN A 33 5.39 22.04 -11.86
C ASN A 33 4.57 22.32 -10.58
N GLY A 34 5.07 23.11 -9.64
CA GLY A 34 4.27 23.64 -8.52
C GLY A 34 4.19 22.72 -7.28
N LEU A 35 5.03 21.70 -7.17
CA LEU A 35 5.18 20.95 -5.93
C LEU A 35 6.04 21.73 -4.93
N LYS A 36 5.49 22.02 -3.75
CA LYS A 36 6.29 22.57 -2.64
C LYS A 36 7.27 21.53 -2.11
N TRP A 37 8.52 21.93 -1.92
CA TRP A 37 9.53 21.07 -1.34
C TRP A 37 9.12 20.61 0.07
N ASN A 38 9.32 19.33 0.35
CA ASN A 38 9.20 18.75 1.68
C ASN A 38 10.11 17.51 1.79
N PHE A 39 10.45 17.11 3.02
CA PHE A 39 11.36 16.01 3.28
C PHE A 39 10.97 14.68 2.59
N LYS A 40 9.67 14.43 2.30
CA LYS A 40 9.26 13.18 1.65
C LYS A 40 9.82 13.06 0.22
N LEU A 41 10.26 14.16 -0.40
CA LEU A 41 10.86 14.15 -1.75
C LEU A 41 12.14 13.33 -1.83
N ILE A 42 12.85 13.15 -0.71
CA ILE A 42 14.07 12.34 -0.69
C ILE A 42 13.80 10.89 -1.13
N LYS A 43 12.55 10.41 -1.05
CA LYS A 43 12.14 9.09 -1.56
C LYS A 43 12.35 8.95 -3.07
N LEU A 44 12.37 10.07 -3.80
CA LEU A 44 12.58 10.12 -5.26
C LEU A 44 14.05 10.34 -5.63
N THR A 45 14.96 10.34 -4.64
CA THR A 45 16.40 10.46 -4.90
C THR A 45 16.89 9.22 -5.64
N LYS A 46 17.49 9.41 -6.83
CA LYS A 46 18.02 8.33 -7.67
C LYS A 46 19.40 7.85 -7.21
N ASN A 47 19.55 7.55 -5.92
CA ASN A 47 20.80 7.03 -5.33
C ASN A 47 20.53 5.72 -4.58
N LYS A 48 21.13 4.63 -5.07
CA LYS A 48 20.92 3.28 -4.51
C LYS A 48 21.43 3.17 -3.07
N PHE A 49 22.63 3.66 -2.78
CA PHE A 49 23.23 3.60 -1.44
C PHE A 49 22.38 4.35 -0.41
N PHE A 50 21.92 5.55 -0.78
CA PHE A 50 21.00 6.33 0.04
C PHE A 50 19.69 5.57 0.28
N ALA A 51 19.09 4.97 -0.76
CA ALA A 51 17.88 4.19 -0.62
C ALA A 51 18.06 2.98 0.31
N TYR A 52 19.18 2.25 0.21
CA TYR A 52 19.51 1.14 1.10
C TYR A 52 19.61 1.60 2.56
N PHE A 53 20.39 2.67 2.80
CA PHE A 53 20.53 3.26 4.13
C PHE A 53 19.17 3.68 4.71
N MET A 54 18.38 4.44 3.94
CA MET A 54 17.07 4.92 4.38
C MET A 54 16.05 3.79 4.63
N ASN A 55 16.11 2.70 3.85
CA ASN A 55 15.29 1.51 4.11
C ASN A 55 15.73 0.76 5.37
N TRP A 56 17.01 0.80 5.72
CA TRP A 56 17.54 0.18 6.93
C TRP A 56 17.15 0.96 8.18
N ILE A 57 17.29 2.29 8.17
CA ILE A 57 17.06 3.13 9.36
C ILE A 57 15.59 3.54 9.56
N THR A 58 14.70 3.31 8.60
CA THR A 58 13.33 3.81 8.70
C THR A 58 12.57 3.20 9.88
N PRO A 59 11.97 4.01 10.77
CA PRO A 59 11.22 3.52 11.94
C PRO A 59 9.81 3.02 11.57
N THR A 60 9.43 3.13 10.28
CA THR A 60 8.09 2.75 9.83
C THR A 60 7.89 1.24 10.01
N LYS A 61 6.75 0.85 10.59
CA LYS A 61 6.37 -0.55 10.71
C LYS A 61 6.21 -1.18 9.33
N LYS A 62 6.73 -2.39 9.16
CA LYS A 62 6.66 -3.18 7.92
C LYS A 62 5.28 -3.82 7.77
N THR A 63 4.22 -3.03 7.68
CA THR A 63 2.87 -3.60 7.59
C THR A 63 2.47 -3.83 6.14
N PHE A 64 1.57 -4.80 5.90
CA PHE A 64 0.97 -4.99 4.58
C PHE A 64 0.01 -3.83 4.31
N ASN A 65 0.31 -2.99 3.31
CA ASN A 65 -0.52 -1.82 2.95
C ASN A 65 -0.74 -1.81 1.42
N GLY A 66 -1.98 -1.83 0.96
CA GLY A 66 -2.40 -2.15 -0.40
C GLY A 66 -1.97 -1.16 -1.48
N HIS A 67 -1.36 -0.03 -1.13
CA HIS A 67 -0.91 0.96 -2.12
C HIS A 67 0.22 0.44 -3.02
N ASN A 68 1.26 -0.16 -2.43
CA ASN A 68 2.37 -0.76 -3.16
C ASN A 68 2.89 -1.89 -2.29
N THR A 69 2.27 -3.05 -2.40
CA THR A 69 2.64 -4.27 -1.67
C THR A 69 2.39 -5.46 -2.59
N SER A 70 3.19 -6.51 -2.42
CA SER A 70 3.01 -7.80 -3.06
C SER A 70 3.26 -8.91 -2.04
N CYS A 71 2.72 -10.10 -2.31
CA CYS A 71 3.00 -11.35 -1.62
C CYS A 71 3.01 -12.49 -2.62
N PHE A 72 3.47 -13.66 -2.19
CA PHE A 72 3.33 -14.88 -2.98
C PHE A 72 1.85 -15.26 -3.09
N LYS A 73 1.50 -15.91 -4.20
CA LYS A 73 0.12 -16.34 -4.47
C LYS A 73 -0.32 -17.37 -3.43
N GLU A 74 0.58 -18.30 -3.12
CA GLU A 74 0.38 -19.40 -2.17
C GLU A 74 0.08 -18.86 -0.77
N ASP A 75 0.82 -17.84 -0.32
CA ASP A 75 0.58 -17.18 0.97
C ASP A 75 -0.81 -16.51 1.03
N LEU A 76 -1.23 -15.88 -0.07
CA LEU A 76 -2.54 -15.23 -0.15
C LEU A 76 -3.68 -16.25 -0.15
N ILE A 77 -3.50 -17.38 -0.84
CA ILE A 77 -4.44 -18.51 -0.81
C ILE A 77 -4.50 -19.12 0.59
N ALA A 78 -3.37 -19.29 1.26
CA ALA A 78 -3.30 -19.91 2.59
C ALA A 78 -4.09 -19.13 3.66
N VAL A 79 -4.22 -17.81 3.51
CA VAL A 79 -5.06 -16.97 4.39
C VAL A 79 -6.50 -16.83 3.89
N ASN A 80 -6.84 -17.38 2.73
CA ASN A 80 -8.12 -17.21 2.04
C ASN A 80 -8.40 -15.79 1.50
N GLY A 81 -7.38 -15.09 0.99
CA GLY A 81 -7.53 -13.81 0.29
C GLY A 81 -8.11 -12.67 1.13
N PHE A 82 -8.85 -11.74 0.51
CA PHE A 82 -9.52 -10.63 1.21
C PHE A 82 -10.71 -11.14 2.04
N ASN A 83 -10.93 -10.50 3.19
CA ASN A 83 -12.16 -10.68 3.96
C ASN A 83 -13.31 -9.91 3.30
N GLU A 84 -14.26 -10.63 2.70
CA GLU A 84 -15.40 -10.05 1.97
C GLU A 84 -16.50 -9.49 2.88
N ASP A 85 -16.44 -9.74 4.19
CA ASP A 85 -17.32 -9.08 5.17
C ASP A 85 -16.94 -7.60 5.37
N MET A 86 -15.70 -7.24 5.06
CA MET A 86 -15.18 -5.89 5.24
C MET A 86 -15.54 -4.97 4.07
N LYS A 87 -15.82 -3.71 4.39
CA LYS A 87 -16.00 -2.63 3.39
C LYS A 87 -14.72 -1.83 3.22
N TYR A 88 -14.77 -0.71 2.50
CA TYR A 88 -13.58 0.12 2.28
C TYR A 88 -12.88 0.50 3.59
N GLY A 89 -11.55 0.29 3.63
CA GLY A 89 -10.65 0.76 4.68
C GLY A 89 -10.07 -0.35 5.56
N GLY A 90 -8.74 -0.54 5.52
CA GLY A 90 -8.03 -1.47 6.41
C GLY A 90 -8.07 -2.95 6.02
N LEU A 91 -8.71 -3.29 4.90
CA LEU A 91 -8.74 -4.62 4.28
C LEU A 91 -7.34 -5.21 4.05
N ASP A 92 -6.45 -4.37 3.52
CA ASP A 92 -5.04 -4.67 3.28
C ASP A 92 -4.26 -4.95 4.56
N ARG A 93 -4.52 -4.16 5.61
CA ARG A 93 -3.90 -4.36 6.93
C ARG A 93 -4.34 -5.67 7.56
N GLU A 94 -5.62 -6.01 7.38
CA GLU A 94 -6.23 -7.22 7.92
C GLU A 94 -5.66 -8.49 7.27
N ILE A 95 -5.49 -8.51 5.94
CA ILE A 95 -4.74 -9.60 5.27
C ILE A 95 -3.33 -9.69 5.85
N GLY A 96 -2.64 -8.55 6.00
CA GLY A 96 -1.31 -8.51 6.57
C GLY A 96 -1.23 -9.13 7.97
N GLU A 97 -2.22 -8.86 8.81
CA GLU A 97 -2.34 -9.43 10.15
C GLU A 97 -2.48 -10.95 10.09
N ARG A 98 -3.35 -11.47 9.21
CA ARG A 98 -3.51 -12.90 8.96
C ARG A 98 -2.22 -13.56 8.43
N LEU A 99 -1.53 -12.92 7.50
CA LEU A 99 -0.23 -13.38 7.00
C LEU A 99 0.81 -13.47 8.12
N PHE A 100 0.85 -12.47 9.02
CA PHE A 100 1.75 -12.52 10.19
C PHE A 100 1.40 -13.65 11.15
N HIS A 101 0.10 -13.91 11.38
CA HIS A 101 -0.32 -15.06 12.18
C HIS A 101 0.04 -16.38 11.49
N ASN A 102 0.08 -16.41 10.15
CA ASN A 102 0.57 -17.53 9.34
C ASN A 102 2.11 -17.56 9.20
N ASN A 103 2.84 -16.98 10.16
CA ASN A 103 4.31 -16.93 10.21
C ASN A 103 5.01 -16.21 9.04
N ILE A 104 4.27 -15.52 8.16
CA ILE A 104 4.85 -14.74 7.08
C ILE A 104 5.33 -13.40 7.62
N ARG A 105 6.58 -13.04 7.28
CA ARG A 105 7.18 -11.75 7.67
C ARG A 105 7.35 -10.86 6.45
N SER A 106 7.09 -9.58 6.63
CA SER A 106 7.19 -8.58 5.58
C SER A 106 8.60 -7.99 5.45
N LYS A 107 8.91 -7.52 4.23
CA LYS A 107 10.06 -6.65 3.94
C LYS A 107 9.53 -5.27 3.52
N GLN A 108 10.25 -4.21 3.88
CA GLN A 108 9.92 -2.85 3.42
C GLN A 108 11.05 -2.29 2.57
N ILE A 109 10.65 -1.67 1.45
CA ILE A 109 11.54 -1.06 0.45
C ILE A 109 11.00 0.31 0.03
N ARG A 110 10.67 1.15 1.02
CA ARG A 110 9.95 2.42 0.86
C ARG A 110 10.72 3.49 0.09
N TYR A 111 12.05 3.36 0.01
CA TYR A 111 12.95 4.23 -0.74
C TYR A 111 13.46 3.60 -2.04
N SER A 112 13.00 2.40 -2.40
CA SER A 112 13.48 1.69 -3.61
C SER A 112 12.39 1.40 -4.65
N ALA A 113 11.15 1.20 -4.21
CA ALA A 113 10.01 0.99 -5.11
C ALA A 113 8.93 2.03 -4.78
N ILE A 114 8.97 3.19 -5.44
CA ILE A 114 8.09 4.32 -5.13
C ILE A 114 7.02 4.46 -6.23
N CYS A 115 5.76 4.53 -5.81
CA CYS A 115 4.67 4.95 -6.69
C CYS A 115 4.36 6.44 -6.48
N LEU A 116 4.14 7.16 -7.57
CA LEU A 116 3.50 8.48 -7.50
C LEU A 116 2.01 8.28 -7.33
N HIS A 117 1.43 8.95 -6.34
CA HIS A 117 0.00 8.91 -6.08
C HIS A 117 -0.62 10.21 -6.55
N LEU A 118 -1.32 10.15 -7.68
CA LEU A 118 -2.17 11.24 -8.16
C LEU A 118 -3.23 11.58 -7.10
N ASN A 119 -3.43 12.87 -6.83
CA ASN A 119 -4.43 13.26 -5.86
C ASN A 119 -5.84 12.92 -6.33
N HIS A 120 -6.68 12.52 -5.40
CA HIS A 120 -8.09 12.27 -5.63
C HIS A 120 -8.87 12.38 -4.33
N ASN A 121 -10.17 12.67 -4.45
CA ASN A 121 -11.11 12.70 -3.32
C ASN A 121 -11.39 11.29 -2.78
N ARG A 122 -11.84 11.20 -1.53
CA ARG A 122 -12.03 9.93 -0.79
C ARG A 122 -13.45 9.77 -0.27
N ASN A 123 -14.43 9.98 -1.13
CA ASN A 123 -15.85 10.05 -0.75
C ASN A 123 -16.45 8.71 -0.27
N TYR A 124 -15.73 7.61 -0.45
CA TYR A 124 -16.14 6.25 -0.11
C TYR A 124 -15.85 5.84 1.36
N ALA A 125 -15.14 6.67 2.13
CA ALA A 125 -14.74 6.34 3.50
C ALA A 125 -15.78 6.85 4.51
N THR A 126 -16.49 5.92 5.19
CA THR A 126 -17.47 6.26 6.24
C THR A 126 -16.98 5.81 7.61
N LYS A 127 -17.41 6.52 8.67
CA LYS A 127 -17.08 6.20 10.06
C LYS A 127 -17.58 4.81 10.46
N ASP A 128 -18.79 4.44 10.04
CA ASP A 128 -19.40 3.15 10.39
C ASP A 128 -18.65 1.97 9.75
N ASN A 129 -18.27 2.10 8.46
CA ASN A 129 -17.44 1.09 7.81
C ASN A 129 -16.09 0.95 8.51
N TRP A 130 -15.47 2.07 8.91
CA TRP A 130 -14.22 2.03 9.67
C TRP A 130 -14.37 1.32 11.01
N LEU A 131 -15.43 1.59 11.78
CA LEU A 131 -15.69 0.94 13.07
C LEU A 131 -15.88 -0.57 12.91
N LYS A 132 -16.72 -0.99 11.95
CA LYS A 132 -16.95 -2.42 11.64
C LYS A 132 -15.65 -3.14 11.26
N ASN A 133 -14.89 -2.55 10.34
CA ASN A 133 -13.61 -3.11 9.91
C ASN A 133 -12.57 -3.15 11.03
N ASN A 134 -12.55 -2.13 11.90
CA ASN A 134 -11.64 -2.09 13.03
C ASN A 134 -12.00 -3.16 14.08
N ALA A 135 -13.28 -3.42 14.33
CA ALA A 135 -13.73 -4.49 15.22
C ALA A 135 -13.28 -5.87 14.70
N ILE A 136 -13.44 -6.14 13.39
CA ILE A 136 -12.96 -7.37 12.75
C ILE A 136 -11.44 -7.53 12.96
N ARG A 137 -10.66 -6.47 12.70
CA ARG A 137 -9.20 -6.50 12.89
C ARG A 137 -8.78 -6.72 14.34
N GLN A 138 -9.49 -6.10 15.28
CA GLN A 138 -9.25 -6.32 16.72
C GLN A 138 -9.52 -7.77 17.11
N PHE A 139 -10.65 -8.34 16.67
CA PHE A 139 -10.97 -9.75 16.85
C PHE A 139 -9.88 -10.66 16.26
N ASN A 140 -9.46 -10.41 15.02
CA ASN A 140 -8.43 -11.21 14.36
C ASN A 140 -7.10 -11.18 15.11
N LYS A 141 -6.71 -10.00 15.59
CA LYS A 141 -5.48 -9.81 16.37
C LYS A 141 -5.53 -10.53 17.71
N GLN A 142 -6.66 -10.47 18.41
CA GLN A 142 -6.84 -11.13 19.71
C GLN A 142 -6.83 -12.65 19.57
N ASN A 143 -7.50 -13.18 18.55
CA ASN A 143 -7.68 -14.62 18.35
C ASN A 143 -6.63 -15.24 17.42
N LYS A 144 -5.64 -14.47 16.97
CA LYS A 144 -4.59 -14.90 16.01
C LYS A 144 -5.17 -15.59 14.77
N VAL A 145 -6.26 -15.04 14.23
CA VAL A 145 -6.93 -15.58 13.05
C VAL A 145 -5.95 -15.66 11.88
N ILE A 146 -5.85 -16.82 11.24
CA ILE A 146 -4.99 -17.06 10.06
C ILE A 146 -5.79 -17.00 8.76
N ALA A 147 -6.93 -17.68 8.70
CA ALA A 147 -7.77 -17.73 7.51
C ALA A 147 -9.17 -17.17 7.81
N ILE A 148 -9.76 -16.50 6.83
CA ILE A 148 -11.13 -16.01 6.94
C ILE A 148 -12.11 -17.01 6.32
N GLN A 149 -13.32 -17.11 6.86
CA GLN A 149 -14.37 -17.94 6.27
C GLN A 149 -14.90 -17.35 4.96
N ASN A 150 -15.19 -16.03 4.98
CA ASN A 150 -15.75 -15.31 3.85
C ASN A 150 -14.63 -14.67 2.99
N GLY A 151 -14.09 -15.40 2.02
CA GLY A 151 -13.00 -14.92 1.18
C GLY A 151 -12.81 -15.71 -0.13
N LEU A 152 -11.56 -15.74 -0.61
CA LEU A 152 -11.17 -16.17 -1.97
C LEU A 152 -11.69 -17.56 -2.39
N SER A 153 -11.79 -18.51 -1.46
CA SER A 153 -12.17 -19.90 -1.70
C SER A 153 -13.52 -20.05 -2.42
N LYS A 154 -14.42 -19.07 -2.29
CA LYS A 154 -15.69 -19.03 -3.05
C LYS A 154 -15.51 -19.07 -4.56
N TYR A 155 -14.38 -18.57 -5.04
CA TYR A 155 -14.10 -18.43 -6.47
C TYR A 155 -13.19 -19.54 -7.00
N LEU A 156 -12.57 -20.35 -6.12
CA LEU A 156 -11.60 -21.36 -6.52
C LEU A 156 -12.26 -22.66 -7.04
N ASN A 157 -13.53 -22.91 -6.70
CA ASN A 157 -14.24 -24.14 -7.07
C ASN A 157 -15.14 -23.98 -8.32
N ASN A 158 -15.14 -22.81 -8.97
CA ASN A 158 -15.94 -22.55 -10.18
C ASN A 158 -15.11 -22.67 -11.47
N GLU A 159 -13.89 -23.20 -11.38
CA GLU A 159 -13.00 -23.49 -12.52
C GLU A 159 -12.91 -25.01 -12.76
N THR A 160 -14.06 -25.69 -12.91
CA THR A 160 -14.15 -27.05 -13.46
C THR A 160 -15.05 -27.08 -14.68
#